data_AF-A0A1M6PC63-F1
#
_entry.id   AF-A0A1M6PC63-F1
#
_cell.length_a   1.000
_cell.length_b   1.000
_cell.length_c   1.000
_cell.angle_alpha   90.00
_cell.angle_beta   90.00
_cell.angle_gamma   90.00
#
_symmetry.space_group_name_H-M   'P 1'
#
loop_
_entity.id
_entity.type
_entity.pdbx_description
1 polymer ?
#
loop_
_entity_poly.entity_id
_entity_poly.type
_entity_poly.pdbx_seq_one_letter_code
_entity_poly.pdbx_strand_id
1 'polypeptide(L)'
;MKQVRKINPDDLKTAEEQLLSLSDLLNEIKSKPDKTPDDIELLANLGLQLKEISQHLDDIKMILDVTLSRKARAFYENVKKLAKEGDKNAEKIYNDLKEDFEKFDVN
;
A
#
# COMPACT_ATOMS: atom_id res chain seq x y z
N MET A 1 13.68 17.10 8.36
CA MET A 1 12.45 16.33 8.07
C MET A 1 12.76 15.32 6.97
N LYS A 2 12.62 14.01 7.22
CA LYS A 2 12.80 12.97 6.16
C LYS A 2 11.67 13.12 5.15
N GLN A 3 12.00 13.34 3.87
CA GLN A 3 11.03 13.46 2.76
C GLN A 3 9.96 12.36 2.87
N VAL A 4 8.70 12.76 2.66
CA VAL A 4 7.61 11.80 2.46
C VAL A 4 7.97 11.02 1.19
N ARG A 5 8.23 9.71 1.33
CA ARG A 5 8.42 8.84 0.17
C ARG A 5 7.15 8.94 -0.66
N LYS A 6 7.28 9.25 -1.94
CA LYS A 6 6.16 9.27 -2.88
C LYS A 6 6.23 7.96 -3.66
N ILE A 7 5.06 7.39 -3.94
CA ILE A 7 4.98 6.33 -4.96
C ILE A 7 5.29 6.98 -6.30
N ASN A 8 6.20 6.38 -7.07
CA ASN A 8 6.35 6.73 -8.47
C ASN A 8 5.14 6.14 -9.22
N PRO A 9 4.36 6.93 -9.98
CA PRO A 9 3.24 6.40 -10.78
C PRO A 9 3.64 5.24 -11.70
N ASP A 10 4.91 5.23 -12.15
CA ASP A 10 5.44 4.16 -12.99
C ASP A 10 5.57 2.83 -12.24
N ASP A 11 5.77 2.84 -10.91
CA ASP A 11 5.91 1.61 -10.11
C ASP A 11 4.57 0.86 -10.07
N LEU A 12 3.45 1.59 -9.94
CA LEU A 12 2.11 1.00 -9.93
C LEU A 12 1.77 0.41 -11.30
N LYS A 13 2.06 1.15 -12.37
CA LYS A 13 1.85 0.71 -13.75
C LYS A 13 2.68 -0.54 -14.06
N THR A 14 3.93 -0.58 -13.61
CA THR A 14 4.82 -1.73 -13.79
C THR A 14 4.25 -2.96 -13.08
N ALA A 15 3.78 -2.82 -11.84
CA ALA A 15 3.15 -3.93 -11.10
C ALA A 15 1.87 -4.45 -11.80
N GLU A 16 1.05 -3.55 -12.35
CA GLU A 16 -0.15 -3.90 -13.12
C GLU A 16 0.18 -4.67 -14.39
N GLU A 17 1.12 -4.17 -15.20
CA GLU A 17 1.57 -4.84 -16.43
C GLU A 17 2.17 -6.22 -16.15
N GLN A 18 2.95 -6.34 -15.07
CA GLN A 18 3.51 -7.62 -14.63
C GLN A 18 2.41 -8.61 -14.22
N LEU A 19 1.40 -8.19 -13.45
CA LEU A 19 0.27 -9.03 -13.06
C LEU A 19 -0.54 -9.52 -14.25
N LEU A 20 -0.79 -8.65 -15.25
CA LEU A 20 -1.48 -9.04 -16.49
C LEU A 20 -0.68 -10.11 -17.25
N SER A 21 0.63 -9.92 -17.40
CA SER A 21 1.48 -10.90 -18.09
C SER A 21 1.50 -12.27 -17.41
N LEU A 22 1.49 -12.31 -16.07
CA LEU A 22 1.41 -13.56 -15.31
C LEU A 22 0.08 -14.28 -15.49
N SER A 23 -1.02 -13.53 -15.55
CA SER A 23 -2.35 -14.09 -15.79
C SER A 23 -2.42 -14.80 -17.15
N ASP A 24 -1.83 -14.19 -18.19
CA ASP A 24 -1.81 -14.78 -19.53
C ASP A 24 -0.98 -16.07 -19.56
N LEU A 25 0.20 -16.07 -18.94
CA LEU A 25 1.06 -17.26 -18.84
C LEU A 25 0.38 -18.40 -18.06
N LEU A 26 -0.32 -18.08 -16.96
CA LEU A 26 -1.08 -19.08 -16.20
C LEU A 26 -2.23 -19.68 -17.01
N ASN A 27 -2.92 -18.86 -17.81
CA ASN A 27 -3.98 -19.32 -18.69
C ASN A 27 -3.44 -20.23 -19.80
N GLU A 28 -2.27 -19.90 -20.37
CA GLU A 28 -1.59 -20.75 -21.35
C GLU A 28 -1.27 -22.12 -20.76
N ILE A 29 -0.63 -22.17 -19.59
CA ILE A 29 -0.27 -23.43 -18.91
C ILE A 29 -1.52 -24.24 -18.53
N LYS A 30 -2.62 -23.57 -18.12
CA LYS A 30 -3.88 -24.23 -17.78
C LYS A 30 -4.57 -24.85 -19.01
N SER A 31 -4.36 -24.28 -20.18
CA SER A 31 -4.95 -24.76 -21.44
C SER A 31 -4.27 -26.01 -22.01
N LYS A 32 -3.04 -26.33 -21.56
CA LYS A 32 -2.29 -27.50 -22.00
C LYS A 32 -2.78 -28.78 -21.29
N PRO A 33 -3.16 -29.83 -22.03
CA PRO A 33 -3.68 -31.07 -21.44
C PRO A 33 -2.60 -31.90 -20.72
N ASP A 34 -1.37 -31.88 -21.22
CA ASP A 34 -0.21 -32.51 -20.62
C ASP A 34 0.85 -31.45 -20.33
N LYS A 35 1.43 -31.48 -19.12
CA LYS A 35 2.51 -30.56 -18.75
C LYS A 35 3.86 -31.17 -19.05
N THR A 36 4.69 -30.42 -19.77
CA THR A 36 6.08 -30.79 -20.05
C THR A 36 7.00 -30.38 -18.88
N PRO A 37 8.24 -30.88 -18.83
CA PRO A 37 9.26 -30.34 -17.93
C PRO A 37 9.45 -28.82 -18.09
N ASP A 38 9.36 -28.30 -19.31
CA ASP A 38 9.45 -26.87 -19.58
C ASP A 38 8.27 -26.09 -18.94
N ASP A 39 7.06 -26.66 -18.92
CA ASP A 39 5.91 -26.06 -18.23
C ASP A 39 6.10 -26.03 -16.71
N ILE A 40 6.81 -27.03 -16.16
CA ILE A 40 7.14 -27.06 -14.72
C ILE A 40 8.17 -25.98 -14.38
N GLU A 41 9.18 -25.81 -15.24
CA GLU A 41 10.18 -24.74 -15.09
C GLU A 41 9.54 -23.34 -15.23
N LEU A 42 8.62 -23.19 -16.18
CA LEU A 42 7.84 -21.96 -16.34
C LEU A 42 7.00 -21.66 -15.09
N LEU A 43 6.32 -22.65 -14.51
CA LEU A 43 5.59 -22.49 -13.25
C LEU A 43 6.49 -22.08 -12.07
N ALA A 44 7.71 -22.63 -11.99
CA ALA A 44 8.67 -22.25 -10.96
C ALA A 44 9.11 -20.78 -11.12
N ASN A 45 9.38 -20.34 -12.36
CA ASN A 45 9.72 -18.95 -12.67
C ASN A 45 8.55 -18.00 -12.39
N LEU A 46 7.31 -18.39 -12.70
CA LEU A 46 6.10 -17.62 -12.34
C LEU A 46 6.00 -17.44 -10.82
N GLY A 47 6.33 -18.46 -10.04
CA GLY A 47 6.36 -18.38 -8.58
C GLY A 47 7.36 -17.36 -8.05
N LEU A 48 8.53 -17.23 -8.70
CA LEU A 48 9.53 -16.22 -8.36
C LEU A 48 9.03 -14.80 -8.72
N GLN A 49 8.47 -14.62 -9.90
CA GLN A 49 7.91 -13.33 -10.34
C GLN A 49 6.76 -12.86 -9.46
N LEU A 50 5.86 -13.77 -9.04
CA LEU A 50 4.79 -13.44 -8.08
C LEU A 50 5.34 -12.95 -6.74
N LYS A 51 6.44 -13.54 -6.27
CA LYS A 51 7.09 -13.12 -5.02
C LYS A 51 7.68 -11.71 -5.14
N GLU A 52 8.30 -11.38 -6.27
CA GLU A 52 8.83 -10.04 -6.54
C GLU A 52 7.72 -8.99 -6.58
N ILE A 53 6.61 -9.29 -7.28
CA ILE A 53 5.45 -8.39 -7.32
C ILE A 53 4.85 -8.19 -5.94
N SER A 54 4.71 -9.27 -5.15
CA SER A 54 4.21 -9.17 -3.77
C SER A 54 5.08 -8.25 -2.93
N GLN A 55 6.40 -8.35 -3.04
CA GLN A 55 7.33 -7.49 -2.31
C GLN A 55 7.19 -6.02 -2.75
N HIS A 56 7.07 -5.76 -4.06
CA HIS A 56 6.83 -4.41 -4.57
C HIS A 56 5.51 -3.81 -4.04
N LEU A 57 4.44 -4.60 -3.98
CA LEU A 57 3.15 -4.16 -3.44
C LEU A 57 3.25 -3.87 -1.92
N ASP A 58 3.99 -4.67 -1.16
CA ASP A 58 4.25 -4.42 0.25
C ASP A 58 5.06 -3.14 0.48
N ASP A 59 6.04 -2.87 -0.37
CA ASP A 59 6.82 -1.63 -0.31
C ASP A 59 5.96 -0.39 -0.61
N ILE A 60 5.10 -0.48 -1.63
CA ILE A 60 4.11 0.57 -1.97
C ILE A 60 3.17 0.79 -0.78
N LYS A 61 2.65 -0.28 -0.18
CA LYS A 61 1.78 -0.21 0.99
C LYS A 61 2.48 0.47 2.16
N MET A 62 3.72 0.11 2.47
CA MET A 62 4.48 0.74 3.55
C MET A 62 4.66 2.25 3.31
N ILE A 63 4.92 2.66 2.06
CA ILE A 63 5.05 4.08 1.70
C ILE A 63 3.72 4.81 1.91
N LEU A 64 2.60 4.21 1.50
CA LEU A 64 1.26 4.75 1.70
C LEU A 64 0.93 4.90 3.18
N ASP A 65 1.14 3.85 3.96
CA ASP A 65 0.82 3.82 5.39
C ASP A 65 1.59 4.91 6.14
N VAL A 66 2.90 5.05 5.86
CA VAL A 66 3.72 6.12 6.46
C VAL A 66 3.25 7.51 6.01
N THR A 67 2.92 7.67 4.73
CA THR A 67 2.49 8.96 4.18
C THR A 67 1.14 9.39 4.73
N LEU A 68 0.16 8.47 4.76
CA LEU A 68 -1.17 8.69 5.29
C LEU A 68 -1.11 8.95 6.79
N SER A 69 -0.36 8.15 7.56
CA SER A 69 -0.20 8.36 9.00
C SER A 69 0.37 9.73 9.33
N ARG A 70 1.41 10.17 8.61
CA ARG A 70 2.00 11.51 8.81
C ARG A 70 1.02 12.63 8.47
N LYS A 71 0.30 12.51 7.35
CA LYS A 71 -0.70 13.52 6.94
C LYS A 71 -1.86 13.57 7.93
N ALA A 72 -2.34 12.40 8.37
CA ALA A 72 -3.41 12.28 9.34
C ALA A 72 -3.00 12.90 10.69
N ARG A 73 -1.77 12.66 11.16
CA ARG A 73 -1.26 13.31 12.38
C ARG A 73 -1.14 14.83 12.22
N ALA A 74 -0.62 15.31 11.10
CA ALA A 74 -0.53 16.75 10.85
C ALA A 74 -1.91 17.42 10.82
N PHE A 75 -2.90 16.76 10.21
CA PHE A 75 -4.30 17.21 10.23
C PHE A 75 -4.86 17.23 11.67
N TYR A 76 -4.67 16.15 12.43
CA TYR A 76 -5.11 16.06 13.82
C TYR A 76 -4.51 17.16 14.70
N GLU A 77 -3.21 17.42 14.61
CA GLU A 77 -2.56 18.50 15.38
C GLU A 77 -3.10 19.89 14.99
N ASN A 78 -3.41 20.10 13.71
CA ASN A 78 -4.05 21.34 13.26
C ASN A 78 -5.48 21.49 13.83
N VAL A 79 -6.28 20.43 13.78
CA VAL A 79 -7.63 20.41 14.37
C VAL A 79 -7.57 20.65 15.88
N LYS A 80 -6.62 20.02 16.59
CA LYS A 80 -6.38 20.23 18.02
C LYS A 80 -6.03 21.69 18.33
N LYS A 81 -5.22 22.34 17.48
CA LYS A 81 -4.90 23.76 17.62
C LYS A 81 -6.14 24.64 17.45
N LEU A 82 -6.92 24.44 16.37
CA LEU A 82 -8.14 25.20 16.10
C LEU A 82 -9.20 25.02 17.21
N ALA A 83 -9.34 23.81 17.74
CA ALA A 83 -10.22 23.54 18.87
C ALA A 83 -9.81 24.35 20.12
N LYS A 84 -8.50 24.44 20.42
CA LYS A 84 -7.99 25.27 21.52
C LYS A 84 -8.19 26.77 21.29
N GLU A 85 -8.25 27.21 20.04
CA GLU A 85 -8.55 28.59 19.65
C GLU A 85 -10.05 28.91 19.69
N GLY A 86 -10.90 27.92 20.01
CA GLY A 86 -12.35 28.10 20.22
C GLY A 86 -13.21 27.80 18.99
N ASP A 87 -12.66 27.17 17.95
CA ASP A 87 -13.44 26.71 16.80
C ASP A 87 -14.30 25.48 17.19
N LYS A 88 -15.62 25.68 17.25
CA LYS A 88 -16.60 24.64 17.64
C LYS A 88 -16.65 23.46 16.68
N ASN A 89 -16.40 23.67 15.38
CA ASN A 89 -16.37 22.58 14.42
C ASN A 89 -15.10 21.75 14.60
N ALA A 90 -13.97 22.42 14.83
CA ALA A 90 -12.72 21.74 15.14
C ALA A 90 -12.78 20.99 16.48
N GLU A 91 -13.46 21.52 17.49
CA GLU A 91 -13.64 20.86 18.79
C GLU A 91 -14.40 19.53 18.65
N LYS A 92 -15.47 19.50 17.84
CA LYS A 92 -16.18 18.26 17.55
C LYS A 92 -15.27 17.24 16.88
N ILE A 93 -14.59 17.63 15.80
CA ILE A 93 -13.69 16.74 15.05
C ILE A 93 -12.53 16.27 15.94
N TYR A 94 -12.00 17.13 16.80
CA TYR A 94 -10.96 16.77 17.77
C TYR A 94 -11.45 15.68 18.71
N ASN A 95 -12.62 15.85 19.33
CA ASN A 95 -13.16 14.88 20.28
C ASN A 95 -13.49 13.54 19.61
N ASP A 96 -14.00 13.57 18.37
CA ASP A 96 -14.27 12.35 17.59
C ASP A 96 -12.98 11.57 17.27
N LEU A 97 -11.88 12.27 16.97
CA LEU A 97 -10.60 11.65 16.59
C LEU A 97 -9.65 11.38 17.77
N LYS A 98 -9.92 11.98 18.94
CA LYS A 98 -8.98 12.01 20.08
C LYS A 98 -8.59 10.61 20.54
N GLU A 99 -9.57 9.71 20.70
CA GLU A 99 -9.29 8.36 21.18
C GLU A 99 -8.41 7.56 20.23
N ASP A 100 -8.62 7.70 18.93
CA ASP A 100 -7.87 6.97 17.89
C ASP A 100 -6.41 7.44 17.84
N PHE A 101 -6.15 8.72 18.04
CA PHE A 101 -4.80 9.29 18.02
C PHE A 101 -4.05 9.20 19.36
N GLU A 102 -4.76 9.18 20.49
CA GLU A 102 -4.14 9.04 21.82
C GLU A 102 -3.84 7.58 22.19
N LYS A 103 -4.65 6.61 21.72
CA LYS A 103 -4.34 5.18 21.89
C LYS A 103 -3.20 4.70 20.99
N PHE A 104 -2.93 5.41 19.89
CA PHE A 104 -1.83 5.11 18.97
C PHE A 104 -0.45 5.61 19.44
N ASP A 105 -0.37 6.41 20.51
CA ASP A 105 0.88 6.97 21.07
C ASP A 105 1.51 6.06 22.16
N VAL A 106 1.19 4.76 22.17
CA VAL A 106 1.75 3.77 23.11
C VAL A 106 2.62 2.75 22.36
N ASN A 107 3.92 3.05 22.32
CA ASN A 107 5.10 2.29 21.82
C ASN A 107 5.72 2.77 20.49
#